data_AF-A0AAJ1JHX4-F1
#
_entry.id   AF-A0AAJ1JHX4-F1
#
_cell.length_a   1.000
_cell.length_b   1.000
_cell.length_c   1.000
_cell.angle_alpha   90.00
_cell.angle_beta   90.00
_cell.angle_gamma   90.00
#
_symmetry.space_group_name_H-M   'P 1'
#
loop_
_entity.id
_entity.type
_entity.pdbx_description
1 polymer ?
#
loop_
_entity_poly.entity_id
_entity_poly.type
_entity_poly.pdbx_seq_one_letter_code
_entity_poly.pdbx_strand_id
1 'polypeptide(L)'
;MVHKLKVVTIGGGSSYTPELIDGFIKRYHELPISELWLVDIEEGKEKLDIIYELGLRMIKNANIPLKLYKTLDRKAALKDADFVTTQLRVGLLKAREKDEVIPLQYGYLGQETNGVGGLFKGLRTIPVIFEILKDIEALCPQAWVINFTNPAGMITEAVYRHTQFRRFIGVCNIPIGLKMFITDVLGLTKKNNLSITLFGLNHMVFIKDIFVDGVSRFDEVLNGIISKAYKASSVKNITGLPFDSGLLKALKLIPCSYLQYYFKYKEMLAIEMAEFYKEGTRAQVVQKIEKELFELYQDPELKIKPKQLELRGGAYYSDAACEVINALYNDKQTEHYVNIPHNGHISNIPANWVVEMTCKLGRNGVTPHERVTQFDEKVLGLIYSIKEFEIAASQAAVSGDFNELLLAMNLNPLVHSDNDARDMAKALLLAHKHYLPNFSKVIKYLEEEGSANKPHLNGIAV
;
A
#
# COMPACT_ATOMS: atom_id res chain seq x y z
N MET A 1 24.84 -23.92 -15.03
CA MET A 1 24.28 -24.01 -13.66
C MET A 1 22.80 -23.67 -13.76
N VAL A 2 21.91 -24.40 -13.07
CA VAL A 2 20.50 -24.00 -12.95
C VAL A 2 20.48 -22.69 -12.15
N HIS A 3 19.98 -21.61 -12.74
CA HIS A 3 19.84 -20.32 -12.06
C HIS A 3 18.97 -20.49 -10.82
N LYS A 4 19.49 -20.10 -9.65
CA LYS A 4 18.79 -20.27 -8.37
C LYS A 4 17.97 -19.03 -8.08
N LEU A 5 16.65 -19.16 -8.12
CA LEU A 5 15.74 -18.05 -7.85
C LEU A 5 15.88 -17.58 -6.40
N LYS A 6 16.35 -16.35 -6.20
CA LYS A 6 16.56 -15.70 -4.90
C LYS A 6 15.59 -14.54 -4.71
N VAL A 7 14.84 -14.58 -3.61
CA VAL A 7 13.91 -13.51 -3.22
C VAL A 7 14.35 -12.89 -1.89
N VAL A 8 14.36 -11.57 -1.82
CA VAL A 8 14.64 -10.81 -0.60
C VAL A 8 13.39 -10.05 -0.17
N THR A 9 13.06 -10.09 1.12
CA THR A 9 11.93 -9.38 1.70
C THR A 9 12.42 -8.39 2.75
N ILE A 10 12.27 -7.10 2.46
CA ILE A 10 12.60 -6.01 3.39
C ILE A 10 11.35 -5.67 4.21
N GLY A 11 11.50 -5.70 5.54
CA GLY A 11 10.38 -5.75 6.49
C GLY A 11 9.98 -7.18 6.85
N GLY A 12 10.95 -8.09 6.96
CA GLY A 12 10.74 -9.51 7.23
C GLY A 12 10.06 -9.80 8.57
N GLY A 13 10.18 -8.92 9.57
CA GLY A 13 9.49 -8.99 10.85
C GLY A 13 8.03 -8.52 10.82
N SER A 14 7.45 -8.29 9.64
CA SER A 14 6.02 -8.00 9.50
C SER A 14 5.17 -9.18 9.95
N SER A 15 4.05 -8.91 10.61
CA SER A 15 3.04 -9.94 10.91
C SER A 15 2.43 -10.55 9.63
N TYR A 16 2.60 -9.94 8.46
CA TYR A 16 2.13 -10.52 7.19
C TYR A 16 3.12 -11.48 6.54
N THR A 17 4.37 -11.56 7.00
CA THR A 17 5.37 -12.45 6.40
C THR A 17 4.94 -13.92 6.32
N PRO A 18 4.19 -14.49 7.30
CA PRO A 18 3.64 -15.84 7.15
C PRO A 18 2.71 -15.99 5.94
N GLU A 19 1.97 -14.93 5.55
CA GLU A 19 1.17 -14.94 4.32
C GLU A 19 2.04 -14.96 3.06
N LEU A 20 3.16 -14.25 3.06
CA LEU A 20 4.10 -14.28 1.95
C LEU A 20 4.76 -15.65 1.79
N ILE A 21 5.21 -16.25 2.90
CA ILE A 21 5.78 -17.59 2.91
C ILE A 21 4.75 -18.62 2.42
N ASP A 22 3.51 -18.57 2.92
CA ASP A 22 2.41 -19.42 2.46
C ASP A 22 2.13 -19.24 0.95
N GLY A 23 2.17 -18.00 0.46
CA GLY A 23 2.01 -17.68 -0.95
C GLY A 23 3.08 -18.30 -1.85
N PHE A 24 4.34 -18.31 -1.40
CA PHE A 24 5.45 -18.97 -2.10
C PHE A 24 5.39 -20.49 -2.01
N ILE A 25 5.03 -21.05 -0.84
CA ILE A 25 4.82 -22.50 -0.66
C ILE A 25 3.78 -23.02 -1.67
N LYS A 26 2.63 -22.35 -1.77
CA LYS A 26 1.54 -22.74 -2.69
C LYS A 26 1.97 -22.77 -4.16
N ARG A 27 2.94 -21.94 -4.54
CA ARG A 27 3.41 -21.75 -5.91
C ARG A 27 4.75 -22.42 -6.19
N TYR A 28 5.34 -23.14 -5.23
CA TYR A 28 6.70 -23.66 -5.34
C TYR A 28 6.95 -24.51 -6.60
N HIS A 29 5.95 -25.29 -7.03
CA HIS A 29 6.04 -26.16 -8.21
C HIS A 29 6.22 -25.39 -9.53
N GLU A 30 5.75 -24.15 -9.62
CA GLU A 30 5.91 -23.27 -10.78
C GLU A 30 6.93 -22.15 -10.52
N LEU A 31 7.15 -21.80 -9.26
CA LEU A 31 8.08 -20.76 -8.81
C LEU A 31 9.08 -21.36 -7.80
N PRO A 32 10.10 -22.11 -8.27
CA PRO A 32 11.02 -22.87 -7.41
C PRO A 32 12.06 -21.95 -6.75
N ILE A 33 11.62 -21.13 -5.80
CA ILE A 33 12.49 -20.24 -5.04
C ILE A 33 13.51 -21.08 -4.27
N SER A 34 14.78 -20.84 -4.53
CA SER A 34 15.87 -21.54 -3.83
C SER A 34 16.15 -20.92 -2.47
N GLU A 35 16.10 -19.59 -2.39
CA GLU A 35 16.43 -18.82 -1.19
C GLU A 35 15.42 -17.70 -0.96
N LEU A 36 14.85 -17.64 0.24
CA LEU A 36 14.07 -16.51 0.74
C LEU A 36 14.84 -15.85 1.89
N TRP A 37 15.17 -14.58 1.74
CA TRP A 37 15.91 -13.80 2.74
C TRP A 37 14.99 -12.77 3.39
N LEU A 38 14.77 -12.91 4.69
CA LEU A 38 14.01 -11.95 5.50
C LEU A 38 14.95 -10.92 6.11
N VAL A 39 14.73 -9.65 5.78
CA VAL A 39 15.56 -8.53 6.23
C VAL A 39 14.73 -7.60 7.09
N ASP A 40 15.26 -7.23 8.25
CA ASP A 40 14.66 -6.19 9.09
C ASP A 40 15.73 -5.28 9.70
N ILE A 41 15.31 -4.36 10.57
CA ILE A 41 16.18 -3.47 11.34
C ILE A 41 16.26 -3.93 12.79
N GLU A 42 17.16 -3.33 13.58
CA GLU A 42 17.37 -3.70 14.97
C GLU A 42 16.06 -3.63 15.78
N GLU A 43 15.27 -2.58 15.59
CA GLU A 43 13.97 -2.37 16.25
C GLU A 43 12.93 -3.44 15.88
N GLY A 44 13.12 -4.13 14.76
CA GLY A 44 12.27 -5.22 14.29
C GLY A 44 12.84 -6.62 14.56
N LYS A 45 14.03 -6.72 15.16
CA LYS A 45 14.77 -7.99 15.32
C LYS A 45 13.97 -9.07 16.03
N GLU A 46 13.33 -8.74 17.16
CA GLU A 46 12.53 -9.70 17.93
C GLU A 46 11.39 -10.29 17.08
N LYS A 47 10.69 -9.43 16.33
CA LYS A 47 9.63 -9.87 15.43
C LYS A 47 10.16 -10.72 14.28
N LEU A 48 11.30 -10.32 13.70
CA LEU A 48 11.98 -11.09 12.66
C LEU A 48 12.37 -12.49 13.17
N ASP A 49 12.85 -12.59 14.41
CA ASP A 49 13.22 -13.87 15.02
C ASP A 49 12.02 -14.81 15.14
N ILE A 50 10.89 -14.31 15.63
CA ILE A 50 9.64 -15.09 15.76
C ILE A 50 9.11 -15.53 14.39
N ILE A 51 9.05 -14.60 13.43
CA ILE A 51 8.59 -14.91 12.06
C ILE A 51 9.46 -15.96 11.40
N TYR A 52 10.79 -15.86 11.56
CA TYR A 52 11.73 -16.79 10.97
C TYR A 52 11.51 -18.21 11.48
N GLU A 53 11.32 -18.38 12.80
CA GLU A 53 11.05 -19.70 13.37
C GLU A 53 9.72 -20.29 12.87
N LEU A 54 8.66 -19.49 12.77
CA LEU A 54 7.41 -19.95 12.15
C LEU A 54 7.61 -20.31 10.67
N GLY A 55 8.34 -19.49 9.92
CA GLY A 55 8.67 -19.72 8.52
C GLY A 55 9.39 -21.06 8.29
N LEU A 56 10.37 -21.40 9.13
CA LEU A 56 11.05 -22.70 9.10
C LEU A 56 10.06 -23.85 9.32
N ARG A 57 9.14 -23.73 10.27
CA ARG A 57 8.10 -24.75 10.52
C ARG A 57 7.15 -24.91 9.34
N MET A 58 6.71 -23.80 8.73
CA MET A 58 5.84 -23.80 7.56
C MET A 58 6.50 -24.48 6.36
N ILE A 59 7.76 -24.16 6.07
CA ILE A 59 8.53 -24.74 4.97
C ILE A 59 8.77 -26.23 5.19
N LYS A 60 9.15 -26.63 6.42
CA LYS A 60 9.31 -28.04 6.78
C LYS A 60 8.01 -28.82 6.62
N ASN A 61 6.89 -28.27 7.07
CA ASN A 61 5.57 -28.87 6.94
C ASN A 61 5.14 -29.04 5.48
N ALA A 62 5.50 -28.09 4.62
CA ALA A 62 5.26 -28.16 3.17
C ALA A 62 6.19 -29.15 2.43
N ASN A 63 7.27 -29.59 3.07
CA ASN A 63 8.27 -30.52 2.51
C ASN A 63 8.86 -30.05 1.16
N ILE A 64 9.23 -28.76 1.08
CA ILE A 64 9.87 -28.16 -0.10
C ILE A 64 11.31 -27.76 0.19
N PRO A 65 12.24 -27.83 -0.79
CA PRO A 65 13.65 -27.47 -0.59
C PRO A 65 13.89 -25.95 -0.70
N LEU A 66 13.01 -25.13 -0.12
CA LEU A 66 13.21 -23.68 0.03
C LEU A 66 14.11 -23.40 1.25
N LYS A 67 15.20 -22.65 1.07
CA LYS A 67 16.02 -22.19 2.19
C LYS A 67 15.54 -20.83 2.68
N LEU A 68 15.31 -20.71 3.99
CA LEU A 68 14.96 -19.46 4.64
C LEU A 68 16.18 -18.90 5.37
N TYR A 69 16.42 -17.61 5.20
CA TYR A 69 17.47 -16.86 5.89
C TYR A 69 16.85 -15.63 6.58
N LYS A 70 17.46 -15.18 7.68
CA LYS A 70 17.18 -13.88 8.29
C LYS A 70 18.47 -13.09 8.49
N THR A 71 18.41 -11.77 8.38
CA THR A 71 19.55 -10.89 8.66
C THR A 71 19.08 -9.46 8.93
N LEU A 72 19.92 -8.68 9.61
CA LEU A 72 19.78 -7.22 9.72
C LEU A 72 20.69 -6.48 8.71
N ASP A 73 21.63 -7.20 8.09
CA ASP A 73 22.45 -6.68 7.00
C ASP A 73 21.72 -6.85 5.66
N ARG A 74 21.02 -5.79 5.25
CA ARG A 74 20.33 -5.73 3.96
C ARG A 74 21.27 -5.96 2.77
N LYS A 75 22.51 -5.45 2.81
CA LYS A 75 23.44 -5.54 1.67
C LYS A 75 23.87 -6.99 1.43
N ALA A 76 24.14 -7.72 2.51
CA ALA A 76 24.41 -9.16 2.41
C ALA A 76 23.24 -9.94 1.80
N ALA A 77 22.00 -9.61 2.17
CA ALA A 77 20.81 -10.25 1.61
C ALA A 77 20.60 -9.90 0.13
N LEU A 78 20.78 -8.64 -0.27
CA LEU A 78 20.47 -8.15 -1.62
C LEU A 78 21.37 -8.70 -2.72
N LYS A 79 22.62 -9.08 -2.39
CA LYS A 79 23.57 -9.58 -3.39
C LYS A 79 22.97 -10.70 -4.25
N ASP A 80 23.01 -10.52 -5.57
CA ASP A 80 22.52 -11.49 -6.57
C ASP A 80 21.02 -11.88 -6.42
N ALA A 81 20.20 -11.02 -5.80
CA ALA A 81 18.75 -11.24 -5.74
C ALA A 81 18.07 -11.09 -7.11
N ASP A 82 17.02 -11.88 -7.38
CA ASP A 82 16.19 -11.77 -8.59
C ASP A 82 14.95 -10.91 -8.36
N PHE A 83 14.39 -11.00 -7.15
CA PHE A 83 13.24 -10.22 -6.73
C PHE A 83 13.46 -9.65 -5.34
N VAL A 84 13.02 -8.42 -5.15
CA VAL A 84 12.97 -7.76 -3.85
C VAL A 84 11.53 -7.36 -3.56
N THR A 85 11.04 -7.71 -2.38
CA THR A 85 9.73 -7.32 -1.88
C THR A 85 9.91 -6.33 -0.74
N THR A 86 9.08 -5.29 -0.70
CA THR A 86 9.09 -4.31 0.40
C THR A 86 7.74 -4.31 1.11
N GLN A 87 7.78 -4.52 2.43
CA GLN A 87 6.61 -4.56 3.30
C GLN A 87 6.87 -3.91 4.66
N LEU A 88 7.74 -2.92 4.67
CA LEU A 88 8.23 -2.25 5.86
C LEU A 88 7.25 -1.19 6.38
N ARG A 89 7.48 -0.73 7.61
CA ARG A 89 6.74 0.39 8.20
C ARG A 89 7.70 1.28 8.99
N VAL A 90 8.12 2.39 8.40
CA VAL A 90 8.97 3.36 9.08
C VAL A 90 8.24 3.97 10.27
N GLY A 91 8.79 3.76 11.46
CA GLY A 91 8.22 4.17 12.74
C GLY A 91 7.18 3.22 13.33
N LEU A 92 7.01 2.02 12.74
CA LEU A 92 6.14 0.94 13.25
C LEU A 92 4.69 1.42 13.52
N LEU A 93 3.94 0.67 14.32
CA LEU A 93 2.54 1.03 14.64
C LEU A 93 2.43 2.28 15.51
N LYS A 94 3.49 2.66 16.23
CA LYS A 94 3.52 3.88 17.04
C LYS A 94 3.53 5.16 16.20
N ALA A 95 4.21 5.16 15.06
CA ALA A 95 4.08 6.27 14.11
C ALA A 95 2.69 6.28 13.46
N ARG A 96 2.15 5.12 13.07
CA ARG A 96 0.78 5.02 12.55
C ARG A 96 -0.25 5.57 13.55
N GLU A 97 -0.10 5.28 14.84
CA GLU A 97 -0.97 5.82 15.88
C GLU A 97 -0.99 7.36 15.86
N LYS A 98 0.17 8.01 15.68
CA LYS A 98 0.25 9.47 15.56
C LYS A 98 -0.36 9.98 14.26
N ASP A 99 -0.18 9.26 13.15
CA ASP A 99 -0.78 9.57 11.84
C ASP A 99 -2.32 9.60 11.92
N GLU A 100 -2.90 8.79 12.82
CA GLU A 100 -4.35 8.70 13.01
C GLU A 100 -4.84 9.68 14.09
N VAL A 101 -4.16 9.75 15.24
CA VAL A 101 -4.60 10.57 16.39
C VAL A 101 -4.51 12.06 16.12
N ILE A 102 -3.40 12.55 15.54
CA ILE A 102 -3.19 14.00 15.42
C ILE A 102 -4.24 14.63 14.51
N PRO A 103 -4.54 14.14 13.29
CA PRO A 103 -5.61 14.72 12.47
C PRO A 103 -6.98 14.71 13.15
N LEU A 104 -7.31 13.65 13.89
CA LEU A 104 -8.58 13.55 14.62
C LEU A 104 -8.73 14.64 15.70
N GLN A 105 -7.64 15.07 16.34
CA GLN A 105 -7.65 16.18 17.31
C GLN A 105 -8.02 17.53 16.66
N TYR A 106 -7.79 17.68 15.36
CA TYR A 106 -8.16 18.87 14.59
C TYR A 106 -9.51 18.69 13.85
N GLY A 107 -10.22 17.58 14.06
CA GLY A 107 -11.50 17.32 13.38
C GLY A 107 -11.36 16.82 11.94
N TYR A 108 -10.21 16.22 11.60
CA TYR A 108 -9.95 15.61 10.29
C TYR A 108 -9.82 14.10 10.39
N LEU A 109 -10.06 13.41 9.27
CA LEU A 109 -9.87 11.95 9.17
C LEU A 109 -8.43 11.55 9.53
N GLY A 110 -8.29 10.51 10.34
CA GLY A 110 -7.03 9.96 10.79
C GLY A 110 -6.78 8.59 10.19
N GLN A 111 -6.09 8.54 9.04
CA GLN A 111 -6.00 7.31 8.24
C GLN A 111 -4.57 7.05 7.73
N GLU A 112 -4.20 5.77 7.66
CA GLU A 112 -2.84 5.31 7.34
C GLU A 112 -2.29 5.73 5.95
N THR A 113 -3.15 5.85 4.95
CA THR A 113 -2.81 6.05 3.54
C THR A 113 -3.55 7.19 2.87
N ASN A 114 -4.56 7.76 3.53
CA ASN A 114 -5.40 8.83 3.04
C ASN A 114 -5.25 10.06 3.94
N GLY A 115 -5.46 11.25 3.35
CA GLY A 115 -5.35 12.51 4.08
C GLY A 115 -3.96 12.74 4.67
N VAL A 116 -3.95 13.47 5.78
CA VAL A 116 -2.71 13.93 6.44
C VAL A 116 -1.88 12.76 6.98
N GLY A 117 -2.53 11.72 7.55
CA GLY A 117 -1.81 10.53 8.02
C GLY A 117 -1.10 9.78 6.89
N GLY A 118 -1.78 9.63 5.75
CA GLY A 118 -1.20 9.08 4.52
C GLY A 118 0.01 9.86 4.01
N LEU A 119 -0.09 11.20 4.02
CA LEU A 119 1.02 12.08 3.67
C LEU A 119 2.24 11.82 4.54
N PHE A 120 2.11 11.90 5.87
CA PHE A 120 3.24 11.73 6.78
C PHE A 120 3.83 10.32 6.75
N LYS A 121 3.01 9.30 6.47
CA LYS A 121 3.53 7.97 6.17
C LYS A 121 4.40 7.97 4.91
N GLY A 122 3.98 8.64 3.85
CA GLY A 122 4.76 8.85 2.63
C GLY A 122 6.10 9.54 2.90
N LEU A 123 6.08 10.67 3.64
CA LEU A 123 7.29 11.44 3.98
C LEU A 123 8.34 10.62 4.72
N ARG A 124 7.92 9.72 5.63
CA ARG A 124 8.84 8.80 6.33
C ARG A 124 9.38 7.69 5.43
N THR A 125 8.60 7.26 4.46
CA THR A 125 8.84 6.01 3.72
C THR A 125 9.64 6.22 2.44
N ILE A 126 9.35 7.28 1.67
CA ILE A 126 9.98 7.54 0.38
C ILE A 126 11.52 7.61 0.50
N PRO A 127 12.12 8.33 1.47
CA PRO A 127 13.58 8.37 1.61
C PRO A 127 14.19 6.98 1.87
N VAL A 128 13.53 6.15 2.70
CA VAL A 128 13.99 4.78 2.98
C VAL A 128 13.93 3.89 1.74
N ILE A 129 12.87 4.01 0.94
CA ILE A 129 12.76 3.30 -0.34
C ILE A 129 13.91 3.71 -1.27
N PHE A 130 14.25 5.00 -1.34
CA PHE A 130 15.36 5.45 -2.20
C PHE A 130 16.71 4.88 -1.77
N GLU A 131 16.98 4.79 -0.46
CA GLU A 131 18.20 4.12 0.05
C GLU A 131 18.22 2.63 -0.29
N ILE A 132 17.07 1.95 -0.22
CA ILE A 132 16.96 0.55 -0.65
C ILE A 132 17.25 0.40 -2.14
N LEU A 133 16.70 1.30 -2.99
CA LEU A 133 16.91 1.25 -4.43
C LEU A 133 18.38 1.46 -4.81
N LYS A 134 19.09 2.37 -4.14
CA LYS A 134 20.55 2.55 -4.35
C LYS A 134 21.33 1.26 -4.08
N ASP A 135 21.00 0.54 -3.01
CA ASP A 135 21.63 -0.74 -2.71
C ASP A 135 21.29 -1.80 -3.77
N ILE A 136 20.05 -1.84 -4.26
CA ILE A 136 19.61 -2.77 -5.31
C ILE A 136 20.34 -2.49 -6.63
N GLU A 137 20.45 -1.23 -7.05
CA GLU A 137 21.19 -0.83 -8.25
C GLU A 137 22.66 -1.29 -8.20
N ALA A 138 23.27 -1.25 -7.01
CA ALA A 138 24.66 -1.67 -6.83
C ALA A 138 24.85 -3.19 -6.74
N LEU A 139 23.91 -3.91 -6.11
CA LEU A 139 24.11 -5.31 -5.69
C LEU A 139 23.32 -6.33 -6.51
N CYS A 140 22.21 -5.92 -7.12
CA CYS A 140 21.33 -6.77 -7.91
C CYS A 140 20.55 -5.94 -8.97
N PRO A 141 21.23 -5.28 -9.92
CA PRO A 141 20.61 -4.32 -10.85
C PRO A 141 19.55 -4.91 -11.79
N GLN A 142 19.48 -6.24 -11.91
CA GLN A 142 18.45 -6.92 -12.70
C GLN A 142 17.20 -7.28 -11.90
N ALA A 143 17.21 -7.09 -10.58
CA ALA A 143 16.11 -7.48 -9.72
C ALA A 143 14.85 -6.65 -10.00
N TRP A 144 13.68 -7.30 -9.91
CA TRP A 144 12.40 -6.60 -9.84
C TRP A 144 12.05 -6.28 -8.40
N VAL A 145 11.61 -5.04 -8.15
CA VAL A 145 11.08 -4.60 -6.86
C VAL A 145 9.56 -4.65 -6.90
N ILE A 146 8.97 -5.50 -6.06
CA ILE A 146 7.52 -5.61 -5.88
C ILE A 146 7.15 -4.96 -4.56
N ASN A 147 6.68 -3.71 -4.64
CA ASN A 147 6.41 -2.88 -3.48
C ASN A 147 4.95 -2.99 -3.04
N PHE A 148 4.74 -3.43 -1.82
CA PHE A 148 3.45 -3.30 -1.13
C PHE A 148 3.56 -2.53 0.18
N THR A 149 4.70 -1.85 0.37
CA THR A 149 4.81 -0.80 1.36
C THR A 149 3.93 0.36 0.95
N ASN A 150 3.05 0.78 1.85
CA ASN A 150 2.11 1.86 1.63
C ASN A 150 2.70 3.23 2.08
N PRO A 151 2.22 4.36 1.54
CA PRO A 151 1.18 4.49 0.50
C PRO A 151 1.73 4.13 -0.89
N ALA A 152 1.23 3.05 -1.50
CA ALA A 152 1.92 2.41 -2.62
C ALA A 152 1.88 3.24 -3.90
N GLY A 153 0.78 3.96 -4.15
CA GLY A 153 0.65 4.91 -5.27
C GLY A 153 1.69 6.03 -5.20
N MET A 154 1.66 6.80 -4.10
CA MET A 154 2.62 7.87 -3.82
C MET A 154 4.09 7.42 -3.82
N ILE A 155 4.41 6.24 -3.25
CA ILE A 155 5.78 5.71 -3.27
C ILE A 155 6.20 5.38 -4.69
N THR A 156 5.34 4.71 -5.46
CA THR A 156 5.64 4.36 -6.86
C THR A 156 5.80 5.62 -7.71
N GLU A 157 4.92 6.62 -7.52
CA GLU A 157 5.02 7.94 -8.14
C GLU A 157 6.37 8.60 -7.84
N ALA A 158 6.79 8.62 -6.56
CA ALA A 158 8.07 9.18 -6.16
C ALA A 158 9.26 8.46 -6.81
N VAL A 159 9.24 7.13 -6.88
CA VAL A 159 10.31 6.33 -7.51
C VAL A 159 10.46 6.69 -8.99
N TYR A 160 9.38 6.67 -9.77
CA TYR A 160 9.46 6.94 -11.21
C TYR A 160 9.76 8.40 -11.52
N ARG A 161 9.34 9.33 -10.65
CA ARG A 161 9.52 10.78 -10.83
C ARG A 161 10.92 11.26 -10.46
N HIS A 162 11.47 10.76 -9.35
CA HIS A 162 12.70 11.30 -8.75
C HIS A 162 13.93 10.40 -8.93
N THR A 163 13.77 9.21 -9.52
CA THR A 163 14.87 8.26 -9.73
C THR A 163 14.89 7.74 -11.18
N GLN A 164 15.98 7.08 -11.55
CA GLN A 164 16.09 6.37 -12.83
C GLN A 164 15.72 4.88 -12.74
N PHE A 165 15.23 4.42 -11.59
CA PHE A 165 14.86 3.03 -11.39
C PHE A 165 13.56 2.69 -12.13
N ARG A 166 13.55 1.61 -12.93
CA ARG A 166 12.41 1.24 -13.80
C ARG A 166 11.86 -0.17 -13.59
N ARG A 167 12.50 -0.98 -12.74
CA ARG A 167 12.03 -2.33 -12.40
C ARG A 167 11.22 -2.33 -11.10
N PHE A 168 10.27 -1.41 -10.96
CA PHE A 168 9.50 -1.20 -9.74
C PHE A 168 8.00 -1.32 -10.02
N ILE A 169 7.31 -2.19 -9.29
CA ILE A 169 5.88 -2.41 -9.43
C ILE A 169 5.25 -2.24 -8.05
N GLY A 170 4.34 -1.26 -7.91
CA GLY A 170 3.53 -1.14 -6.71
C GLY A 170 2.31 -2.07 -6.79
N VAL A 171 1.97 -2.77 -5.71
CA VAL A 171 0.81 -3.68 -5.67
C VAL A 171 -0.10 -3.35 -4.50
N CYS A 172 -1.39 -3.62 -4.68
CA CYS A 172 -2.42 -3.43 -3.68
C CYS A 172 -3.27 -4.71 -3.52
N ASN A 173 -3.83 -4.92 -2.33
CA ASN A 173 -4.76 -6.01 -2.08
C ASN A 173 -6.21 -5.66 -2.44
N ILE A 174 -6.54 -4.38 -2.67
CA ILE A 174 -7.91 -3.95 -2.97
C ILE A 174 -8.47 -4.60 -4.24
N PRO A 175 -7.75 -4.63 -5.37
CA PRO A 175 -8.24 -5.35 -6.55
C PRO A 175 -8.42 -6.85 -6.33
N ILE A 176 -7.58 -7.49 -5.50
CA ILE A 176 -7.75 -8.91 -5.15
C ILE A 176 -9.04 -9.12 -4.35
N GLY A 177 -9.31 -8.27 -3.35
CA GLY A 177 -10.55 -8.33 -2.58
C GLY A 177 -11.80 -8.06 -3.43
N LEU A 178 -11.70 -7.23 -4.47
CA LEU A 178 -12.76 -7.02 -5.45
C LEU A 178 -12.95 -8.25 -6.35
N LYS A 179 -11.85 -8.86 -6.82
CA LYS A 179 -11.88 -10.09 -7.63
C LYS A 179 -12.51 -11.26 -6.87
N MET A 180 -12.18 -11.42 -5.60
CA MET A 180 -12.81 -12.43 -4.73
C MET A 180 -14.31 -12.17 -4.57
N PHE A 181 -14.70 -10.94 -4.27
CA PHE A 181 -16.11 -10.57 -4.17
C PHE A 181 -16.90 -10.90 -5.43
N ILE A 182 -16.38 -10.56 -6.61
CA ILE A 182 -17.02 -10.86 -7.90
C ILE A 182 -17.11 -12.37 -8.14
N THR A 183 -16.03 -13.10 -7.82
CA THR A 183 -15.98 -14.57 -7.91
C THR A 183 -17.11 -15.19 -7.07
N ASP A 184 -17.28 -14.71 -5.84
CA ASP A 184 -18.27 -15.22 -4.91
C ASP A 184 -19.70 -14.88 -5.35
N VAL A 185 -20.00 -13.61 -5.68
CA VAL A 185 -21.38 -13.19 -6.00
C VAL A 185 -21.90 -13.74 -7.31
N LEU A 186 -21.01 -14.05 -8.26
CA LEU A 186 -21.36 -14.67 -9.54
C LEU A 186 -21.22 -16.21 -9.49
N GLY A 187 -20.80 -16.79 -8.37
CA GLY A 187 -20.64 -18.25 -8.21
C GLY A 187 -19.59 -18.84 -9.14
N LEU A 188 -18.51 -18.10 -9.42
CA LEU A 188 -17.49 -18.51 -10.39
C LEU A 188 -16.61 -19.63 -9.82
N THR A 189 -16.18 -20.52 -10.70
CA THR A 189 -15.24 -21.60 -10.39
C THR A 189 -13.94 -21.41 -11.16
N LYS A 190 -12.93 -22.26 -10.89
CA LYS A 190 -11.66 -22.27 -11.65
C LYS A 190 -11.83 -22.50 -13.16
N LYS A 191 -13.00 -22.95 -13.61
CA LYS A 191 -13.31 -23.13 -15.04
C LYS A 191 -13.68 -21.82 -15.73
N ASN A 192 -14.11 -20.81 -14.98
CA ASN A 192 -14.51 -19.52 -15.52
C ASN A 192 -13.29 -18.62 -15.65
N ASN A 193 -13.19 -17.92 -16.78
CA ASN A 193 -12.20 -16.88 -16.98
C ASN A 193 -12.77 -15.53 -16.55
N LEU A 194 -12.34 -15.03 -15.39
CA LEU A 194 -12.69 -13.71 -14.87
C LEU A 194 -11.65 -12.67 -15.28
N SER A 195 -12.12 -11.58 -15.87
CA SER A 195 -11.30 -10.43 -16.25
C SER A 195 -12.01 -9.12 -15.88
N ILE A 196 -11.29 -8.22 -15.21
CA ILE A 196 -11.87 -6.98 -14.66
C ILE A 196 -11.20 -5.79 -15.33
N THR A 197 -12.02 -4.87 -15.85
CA THR A 197 -11.55 -3.57 -16.35
C THR A 197 -11.57 -2.59 -15.18
N LEU A 198 -10.41 -2.32 -14.60
CA LEU A 198 -10.23 -1.48 -13.42
C LEU A 198 -9.24 -0.36 -13.73
N PHE A 199 -9.52 0.83 -13.20
CA PHE A 199 -8.68 2.01 -13.39
C PHE A 199 -8.75 2.97 -12.20
N GLY A 200 -7.75 3.83 -12.05
CA GLY A 200 -7.70 4.89 -11.05
C GLY A 200 -6.29 5.09 -10.49
N LEU A 201 -6.21 5.41 -9.20
CA LEU A 201 -4.96 5.49 -8.43
C LEU A 201 -4.97 4.47 -7.31
N ASN A 202 -3.85 4.29 -6.62
CA ASN A 202 -3.81 3.42 -5.45
C ASN A 202 -4.84 3.86 -4.40
N HIS A 203 -5.61 2.89 -3.88
CA HIS A 203 -6.73 3.17 -2.95
C HIS A 203 -7.79 4.14 -3.51
N MET A 204 -7.84 4.33 -4.83
CA MET A 204 -8.80 5.17 -5.54
C MET A 204 -9.10 4.53 -6.91
N VAL A 205 -9.51 3.26 -6.87
CA VAL A 205 -9.82 2.48 -8.08
C VAL A 205 -11.32 2.34 -8.28
N PHE A 206 -11.71 2.26 -9.55
CA PHE A 206 -13.06 2.04 -10.03
C PHE A 206 -13.06 0.83 -10.96
N ILE A 207 -14.06 -0.04 -10.83
CA ILE A 207 -14.34 -1.05 -11.84
C ILE A 207 -15.26 -0.42 -12.88
N LYS A 208 -14.80 -0.46 -14.14
CA LYS A 208 -15.53 -0.04 -15.33
C LYS A 208 -16.36 -1.17 -15.94
N ASP A 209 -15.83 -2.38 -15.91
CA ASP A 209 -16.50 -3.55 -16.50
C ASP A 209 -15.94 -4.86 -15.90
N ILE A 210 -16.72 -5.93 -15.98
CA ILE A 210 -16.43 -7.27 -15.46
C ILE A 210 -16.80 -8.26 -16.55
N PHE A 211 -15.84 -9.05 -17.01
CA PHE A 211 -16.06 -10.07 -18.04
C PHE A 211 -15.90 -11.46 -17.44
N VAL A 212 -16.87 -12.32 -17.70
CA VAL A 212 -16.82 -13.75 -17.39
C VAL A 212 -16.95 -14.50 -18.70
N ASP A 213 -15.93 -15.27 -19.06
CA ASP A 213 -15.89 -16.05 -20.30
C ASP A 213 -16.16 -15.18 -21.55
N GLY A 214 -15.64 -13.95 -21.54
CA GLY A 214 -15.76 -12.97 -22.63
C GLY A 214 -17.06 -12.16 -22.63
N VAL A 215 -18.01 -12.44 -21.73
CA VAL A 215 -19.30 -11.73 -21.65
C VAL A 215 -19.28 -10.73 -20.49
N SER A 216 -19.68 -9.48 -20.74
CA SER A 216 -19.83 -8.49 -19.68
C SER A 216 -20.94 -8.89 -18.70
N ARG A 217 -20.63 -8.80 -17.41
CA ARG A 217 -21.52 -9.04 -16.26
C ARG A 217 -21.62 -7.81 -15.37
N PHE A 218 -21.19 -6.65 -15.87
CA PHE A 218 -21.14 -5.41 -15.08
C PHE A 218 -22.50 -5.00 -14.54
N ASP A 219 -23.53 -4.95 -15.38
CA ASP A 219 -24.87 -4.53 -14.97
C ASP A 219 -25.48 -5.46 -13.91
N GLU A 220 -25.23 -6.77 -14.00
CA GLU A 220 -25.68 -7.73 -13.00
C GLU A 220 -25.05 -7.46 -11.63
N VAL A 221 -23.73 -7.29 -11.59
CA VAL A 221 -23.00 -7.00 -10.35
C VAL A 221 -23.42 -5.64 -9.79
N LEU A 222 -23.51 -4.61 -10.63
CA LEU A 222 -23.92 -3.27 -10.20
C LEU A 222 -25.35 -3.26 -9.65
N ASN A 223 -26.30 -3.91 -10.33
CA ASN A 223 -27.69 -4.01 -9.87
C ASN A 223 -27.82 -4.83 -8.59
N GLY A 224 -27.02 -5.90 -8.43
CA GLY A 224 -26.98 -6.67 -7.21
C GLY A 224 -26.44 -5.87 -6.01
N ILE A 225 -25.45 -4.99 -6.23
CA ILE A 225 -24.98 -4.05 -5.20
C ILE A 225 -26.07 -3.03 -4.85
N ILE A 226 -26.69 -2.40 -5.86
CA ILE A 226 -27.73 -1.38 -5.68
C ILE A 226 -28.94 -1.92 -4.91
N SER A 227 -29.39 -3.13 -5.27
CA SER A 227 -30.52 -3.81 -4.62
C SER A 227 -30.17 -4.39 -3.25
N LYS A 228 -28.90 -4.31 -2.84
CA LYS A 228 -28.35 -4.94 -1.63
C LYS A 228 -28.45 -6.48 -1.62
N ALA A 229 -28.70 -7.10 -2.78
CA ALA A 229 -28.56 -8.54 -2.95
C ALA A 229 -27.10 -8.98 -2.74
N TYR A 230 -26.16 -8.10 -3.10
CA TYR A 230 -24.73 -8.28 -2.86
C TYR A 230 -24.21 -7.27 -1.85
N LYS A 231 -23.55 -7.77 -0.79
CA LYS A 231 -22.82 -6.91 0.14
C LYS A 231 -21.46 -6.58 -0.47
N ALA A 232 -21.27 -5.31 -0.85
CA ALA A 232 -20.02 -4.84 -1.44
C ALA A 232 -18.81 -5.19 -0.56
N SER A 233 -17.69 -5.53 -1.20
CA SER A 233 -16.43 -5.83 -0.53
C SER A 233 -15.89 -4.62 0.23
N SER A 234 -15.49 -4.83 1.49
CA SER A 234 -14.74 -3.83 2.27
C SER A 234 -13.55 -4.49 2.96
N VAL A 235 -12.47 -3.74 3.15
CA VAL A 235 -11.33 -4.18 3.94
C VAL A 235 -11.59 -3.92 5.42
N LYS A 236 -11.02 -4.75 6.31
CA LYS A 236 -11.21 -4.61 7.78
C LYS A 236 -10.72 -3.29 8.38
N ASN A 237 -9.93 -2.52 7.63
CA ASN A 237 -9.45 -1.21 8.06
C ASN A 237 -10.41 -0.07 7.71
N ILE A 238 -11.56 -0.36 7.08
CA ILE A 238 -12.57 0.63 6.69
C ILE A 238 -13.95 0.09 7.08
N THR A 239 -14.68 0.87 7.86
CA THR A 239 -16.10 0.58 8.15
C THR A 239 -16.90 0.64 6.85
N GLY A 240 -17.52 -0.48 6.48
CA GLY A 240 -18.20 -0.61 5.19
C GLY A 240 -19.60 0.01 5.21
N LEU A 241 -19.74 1.17 4.58
CA LEU A 241 -21.00 1.85 4.31
C LEU A 241 -21.42 1.65 2.84
N PRO A 242 -22.69 1.34 2.56
CA PRO A 242 -23.17 1.25 1.19
C PRO A 242 -23.16 2.63 0.53
N PHE A 243 -22.67 2.72 -0.71
CA PHE A 243 -22.82 3.92 -1.52
C PHE A 243 -24.30 4.16 -1.86
N ASP A 244 -24.65 5.42 -2.11
CA ASP A 244 -26.01 5.77 -2.53
C ASP A 244 -26.36 5.12 -3.88
N SER A 245 -27.59 4.62 -3.99
CA SER A 245 -28.05 3.93 -5.19
C SER A 245 -28.16 4.85 -6.41
N GLY A 246 -28.55 6.12 -6.21
CA GLY A 246 -28.61 7.12 -7.28
C GLY A 246 -27.21 7.45 -7.78
N LEU A 247 -26.26 7.61 -6.86
CA LEU A 247 -24.85 7.79 -7.19
C LEU A 247 -24.31 6.64 -8.06
N LEU A 248 -24.50 5.38 -7.64
CA LEU A 248 -24.01 4.22 -8.40
C LEU A 248 -24.64 4.12 -9.80
N LYS A 249 -25.94 4.38 -9.92
CA LYS A 249 -26.65 4.40 -11.22
C LYS A 249 -26.14 5.50 -12.15
N ALA A 250 -25.82 6.67 -11.60
CA ALA A 250 -25.32 7.80 -12.38
C ALA A 250 -23.84 7.63 -12.77
N LEU A 251 -23.01 7.15 -11.84
CA LEU A 251 -21.60 6.87 -12.10
C LEU A 251 -21.42 5.80 -13.16
N LYS A 252 -22.22 4.72 -13.09
CA LYS A 252 -21.99 3.47 -13.83
C LYS A 252 -20.56 2.96 -13.68
N LEU A 253 -20.06 3.02 -12.45
CA LEU A 253 -18.77 2.50 -12.01
C LEU A 253 -18.97 1.86 -10.63
N ILE A 254 -18.18 0.83 -10.31
CA ILE A 254 -18.16 0.27 -8.95
C ILE A 254 -16.92 0.82 -8.22
N PRO A 255 -17.10 1.75 -7.25
CA PRO A 255 -16.00 2.32 -6.49
C PRO A 255 -15.44 1.33 -5.45
N CYS A 256 -14.13 1.36 -5.22
CA CYS A 256 -13.52 0.63 -4.11
C CYS A 256 -13.89 1.21 -2.73
N SER A 257 -13.66 0.45 -1.67
CA SER A 257 -14.05 0.83 -0.29
C SER A 257 -13.36 2.10 0.23
N TYR A 258 -12.16 2.44 -0.24
CA TYR A 258 -11.48 3.68 0.13
C TYR A 258 -12.17 4.94 -0.40
N LEU A 259 -13.00 4.83 -1.43
CA LEU A 259 -13.76 5.97 -1.96
C LEU A 259 -14.82 6.50 -0.97
N GLN A 260 -15.10 5.77 0.11
CA GLN A 260 -15.93 6.25 1.21
C GLN A 260 -15.33 7.46 1.91
N TYR A 261 -14.00 7.58 2.01
CA TYR A 261 -13.36 8.75 2.61
C TYR A 261 -13.65 10.05 1.83
N TYR A 262 -13.94 9.94 0.53
CA TYR A 262 -14.22 11.08 -0.34
C TYR A 262 -15.72 11.31 -0.54
N PHE A 263 -16.49 10.25 -0.82
CA PHE A 263 -17.94 10.37 -1.06
C PHE A 263 -18.79 10.36 0.21
N LYS A 264 -18.22 10.00 1.37
CA LYS A 264 -18.90 9.89 2.67
C LYS A 264 -18.05 10.46 3.81
N TYR A 265 -17.34 11.55 3.53
CA TYR A 265 -16.40 12.16 4.47
C TYR A 265 -16.99 12.36 5.88
N LYS A 266 -18.20 12.95 5.95
CA LYS A 266 -18.86 13.26 7.22
C LYS A 266 -19.17 12.00 8.03
N GLU A 267 -19.70 10.97 7.37
CA GLU A 267 -20.01 9.70 8.02
C GLU A 267 -18.74 8.97 8.48
N MET A 268 -17.70 8.93 7.64
CA MET A 268 -16.43 8.31 7.99
C MET A 268 -15.75 9.02 9.16
N LEU A 269 -15.75 10.36 9.17
CA LEU A 269 -15.19 11.13 10.26
C LEU A 269 -15.94 10.90 11.58
N ALA A 270 -17.28 10.91 11.54
CA ALA A 270 -18.09 10.64 12.72
C ALA A 270 -17.82 9.24 13.30
N ILE A 271 -17.65 8.23 12.44
CA ILE A 271 -17.29 6.87 12.85
C ILE A 271 -15.90 6.84 13.48
N GLU A 272 -14.87 7.39 12.82
CA GLU A 272 -13.50 7.39 13.34
C GLU A 272 -13.39 8.15 14.67
N MET A 273 -14.08 9.27 14.82
CA MET A 273 -14.15 10.00 16.09
C MET A 273 -14.82 9.17 17.19
N ALA A 274 -15.95 8.52 16.89
CA ALA A 274 -16.64 7.66 17.86
C ALA A 274 -15.77 6.47 18.29
N GLU A 275 -15.08 5.82 17.35
CA GLU A 275 -14.13 4.73 17.63
C GLU A 275 -12.95 5.23 18.49
N PHE A 276 -12.39 6.40 18.15
CA PHE A 276 -11.30 7.01 18.89
C PHE A 276 -11.64 7.24 20.37
N TYR A 277 -12.83 7.76 20.68
CA TYR A 277 -13.26 7.98 22.06
C TYR A 277 -13.65 6.71 22.81
N LYS A 278 -14.02 5.63 22.10
CA LYS A 278 -14.51 4.38 22.72
C LYS A 278 -13.43 3.32 22.89
N GLU A 279 -12.71 3.00 21.82
CA GLU A 279 -11.80 1.85 21.72
C GLU A 279 -10.36 2.22 21.33
N GLY A 280 -10.17 3.47 20.88
CA GLY A 280 -8.92 3.98 20.34
C GLY A 280 -8.86 3.93 18.82
N THR A 281 -7.76 4.38 18.24
CA THR A 281 -7.58 4.39 16.78
C THR A 281 -7.33 2.98 16.22
N ARG A 282 -7.44 2.84 14.89
CA ARG A 282 -7.19 1.55 14.23
C ARG A 282 -5.77 1.03 14.48
N ALA A 283 -4.78 1.91 14.57
CA ALA A 283 -3.41 1.55 14.93
C ALA A 283 -3.33 0.91 16.32
N GLN A 284 -4.11 1.39 17.30
CA GLN A 284 -4.14 0.83 18.66
C GLN A 284 -4.83 -0.54 18.69
N VAL A 285 -5.92 -0.70 17.91
CA VAL A 285 -6.56 -2.01 17.71
C VAL A 285 -5.59 -3.01 17.05
N VAL A 286 -4.90 -2.58 16.00
CA VAL A 286 -3.91 -3.41 15.29
C VAL A 286 -2.71 -3.76 16.17
N GLN A 287 -2.29 -2.89 17.09
CA GLN A 287 -1.24 -3.21 18.08
C GLN A 287 -1.64 -4.39 18.98
N LYS A 288 -2.91 -4.45 19.42
CA LYS A 288 -3.43 -5.56 20.23
C LYS A 288 -3.47 -6.87 19.42
N ILE A 289 -4.04 -6.81 18.21
CA ILE A 289 -4.10 -7.97 17.30
C ILE A 289 -2.69 -8.47 16.95
N GLU A 290 -1.75 -7.56 16.68
CA GLU A 290 -0.38 -7.92 16.35
C GLU A 290 0.31 -8.63 17.53
N LYS A 291 0.11 -8.15 18.76
CA LYS A 291 0.62 -8.82 19.95
C LYS A 291 0.11 -10.26 20.06
N GLU A 292 -1.21 -10.47 19.94
CA GLU A 292 -1.83 -11.79 19.97
C GLU A 292 -1.31 -12.70 18.84
N LEU A 293 -1.09 -12.15 17.65
CA LEU A 293 -0.51 -12.89 16.53
C LEU A 293 0.93 -13.32 16.81
N PHE A 294 1.77 -12.45 17.38
CA PHE A 294 3.16 -12.82 17.69
C PHE A 294 3.26 -13.83 18.82
N GLU A 295 2.38 -13.78 19.81
CA GLU A 295 2.24 -14.83 20.83
C GLU A 295 1.85 -16.17 20.16
N LEU A 296 0.87 -16.15 19.25
CA LEU A 296 0.47 -17.33 18.48
C LEU A 296 1.60 -17.87 17.59
N TYR A 297 2.42 -17.01 16.98
CA TYR A 297 3.55 -17.41 16.15
C TYR A 297 4.69 -18.09 16.94
N GLN A 298 4.74 -17.90 18.25
CA GLN A 298 5.71 -18.58 19.11
C GLN A 298 5.30 -20.02 19.42
N ASP A 299 4.04 -20.40 19.22
CA ASP A 299 3.57 -21.78 19.42
C ASP A 299 4.35 -22.76 18.50
N PRO A 300 5.12 -23.71 19.05
CA PRO A 300 5.85 -24.71 18.27
C PRO A 300 4.97 -25.61 17.41
N GLU A 301 3.68 -25.78 17.76
CA GLU A 301 2.75 -26.60 16.99
C GLU A 301 2.12 -25.86 15.80
N LEU A 302 2.19 -24.52 15.80
CA LEU A 302 1.73 -23.73 14.66
C LEU A 302 2.68 -23.91 13.47
N LYS A 303 2.17 -24.52 12.40
CA LYS A 303 2.89 -24.87 11.16
C LYS A 303 2.28 -24.24 9.90
N ILE A 304 1.24 -23.43 10.06
CA ILE A 304 0.51 -22.76 8.97
C ILE A 304 0.20 -21.31 9.34
N LYS A 305 -0.13 -20.49 8.35
CA LYS A 305 -0.64 -19.13 8.57
C LYS A 305 -1.94 -19.18 9.38
N PRO A 306 -2.05 -18.50 10.54
CA PRO A 306 -3.27 -18.50 11.34
C PRO A 306 -4.34 -17.61 10.73
N LYS A 307 -5.62 -18.00 10.90
CA LYS A 307 -6.78 -17.25 10.39
C LYS A 307 -6.90 -15.87 11.02
N GLN A 308 -6.44 -15.69 12.25
CA GLN A 308 -6.43 -14.41 12.98
C GLN A 308 -5.74 -13.29 12.20
N LEU A 309 -4.81 -13.60 11.30
CA LEU A 309 -4.13 -12.61 10.46
C LEU A 309 -5.12 -11.80 9.61
N GLU A 310 -6.24 -12.41 9.21
CA GLU A 310 -7.30 -11.75 8.43
C GLU A 310 -7.96 -10.59 9.18
N LEU A 311 -7.91 -10.59 10.53
CA LEU A 311 -8.49 -9.54 11.37
C LEU A 311 -7.68 -8.24 11.38
N ARG A 312 -6.38 -8.31 11.07
CA ARG A 312 -5.48 -7.15 11.02
C ARG A 312 -5.87 -6.16 9.92
N GLY A 313 -6.63 -6.59 8.92
CA GLY A 313 -6.77 -5.89 7.63
C GLY A 313 -5.58 -6.18 6.73
N GLY A 314 -5.60 -5.75 5.47
CA GLY A 314 -4.46 -5.99 4.56
C GLY A 314 -4.18 -7.46 4.23
N ALA A 315 -5.14 -8.37 4.40
CA ALA A 315 -5.00 -9.74 3.87
C ALA A 315 -4.84 -9.71 2.35
N TYR A 316 -4.16 -10.71 1.79
CA TYR A 316 -3.94 -10.92 0.35
C TYR A 316 -2.94 -9.98 -0.35
N TYR A 317 -2.27 -9.06 0.36
CA TYR A 317 -1.16 -8.29 -0.24
C TYR A 317 -0.04 -9.22 -0.72
N SER A 318 0.31 -10.20 0.12
CA SER A 318 1.39 -11.12 -0.18
C SER A 318 1.02 -12.10 -1.30
N ASP A 319 -0.27 -12.40 -1.46
CA ASP A 319 -0.74 -13.22 -2.57
C ASP A 319 -0.62 -12.47 -3.91
N ALA A 320 -1.00 -11.19 -3.93
CA ALA A 320 -0.79 -10.31 -5.09
C ALA A 320 0.70 -10.22 -5.46
N ALA A 321 1.58 -10.02 -4.47
CA ALA A 321 3.02 -9.96 -4.71
C ALA A 321 3.59 -11.29 -5.26
N CYS A 322 3.18 -12.42 -4.68
CA CYS A 322 3.56 -13.75 -5.18
C CYS A 322 3.13 -13.97 -6.63
N GLU A 323 1.90 -13.59 -6.98
CA GLU A 323 1.39 -13.73 -8.35
C GLU A 323 2.10 -12.85 -9.36
N VAL A 324 2.48 -11.62 -8.97
CA VAL A 324 3.29 -10.74 -9.81
C VAL A 324 4.66 -11.36 -10.08
N ILE A 325 5.36 -11.83 -9.04
CA ILE A 325 6.67 -12.50 -9.18
C ILE A 325 6.55 -13.73 -10.09
N ASN A 326 5.53 -14.53 -9.85
CA ASN A 326 5.24 -15.73 -10.63
C ASN A 326 4.97 -15.43 -12.10
N ALA A 327 4.19 -14.38 -12.40
CA ALA A 327 3.91 -13.97 -13.77
C ALA A 327 5.16 -13.45 -14.49
N LEU A 328 5.99 -12.65 -13.81
CA LEU A 328 7.27 -12.17 -14.35
C LEU A 328 8.24 -13.32 -14.62
N TYR A 329 8.38 -14.26 -13.68
CA TYR A 329 9.30 -15.38 -13.80
C TYR A 329 8.89 -16.38 -14.90
N ASN A 330 7.61 -16.78 -14.92
CA ASN A 330 7.10 -17.80 -15.83
C ASN A 330 6.56 -17.26 -17.16
N ASP A 331 6.64 -15.95 -17.40
CA ASP A 331 6.06 -15.31 -18.58
C ASP A 331 4.56 -15.62 -18.77
N LYS A 332 3.78 -15.57 -17.68
CA LYS A 332 2.39 -16.08 -17.70
C LYS A 332 1.44 -15.28 -18.61
N GLN A 333 1.76 -14.03 -18.91
CA GLN A 333 0.90 -13.10 -19.66
C GLN A 333 -0.51 -12.97 -19.04
N THR A 334 -0.59 -13.08 -17.71
CA THR A 334 -1.84 -13.04 -16.96
C THR A 334 -2.24 -11.63 -16.55
N GLU A 335 -3.53 -11.44 -16.27
CA GLU A 335 -4.08 -10.16 -15.83
C GLU A 335 -3.76 -9.89 -14.35
N HIS A 336 -3.21 -8.70 -14.07
CA HIS A 336 -2.98 -8.18 -12.70
C HIS A 336 -3.38 -6.71 -12.63
N TYR A 337 -3.48 -6.20 -11.40
CA TYR A 337 -3.84 -4.81 -11.13
C TYR A 337 -2.70 -4.19 -10.33
N VAL A 338 -1.95 -3.30 -10.97
CA VAL A 338 -0.66 -2.83 -10.44
C VAL A 338 -0.50 -1.33 -10.66
N ASN A 339 0.38 -0.74 -9.86
CA ASN A 339 0.77 0.66 -9.93
C ASN A 339 2.02 0.79 -10.80
N ILE A 340 1.87 1.49 -11.94
CA ILE A 340 2.93 1.75 -12.91
C ILE A 340 2.68 3.08 -13.64
N PRO A 341 3.73 3.71 -14.21
CA PRO A 341 3.51 4.77 -15.19
C PRO A 341 2.85 4.19 -16.45
N HIS A 342 1.75 4.80 -16.90
CA HIS A 342 1.03 4.30 -18.08
C HIS A 342 1.68 4.69 -19.42
N ASN A 343 2.69 5.57 -19.43
CA ASN A 343 3.49 5.95 -20.60
C ASN A 343 2.64 6.38 -21.81
N GLY A 344 1.58 7.15 -21.58
CA GLY A 344 0.69 7.66 -22.63
C GLY A 344 -0.38 6.66 -23.12
N HIS A 345 -0.45 5.46 -22.54
CA HIS A 345 -1.52 4.49 -22.85
C HIS A 345 -2.92 5.02 -22.54
N ILE A 346 -3.05 5.83 -21.48
CA ILE A 346 -4.28 6.56 -21.15
C ILE A 346 -4.23 7.94 -21.80
N SER A 347 -5.15 8.22 -22.73
CA SER A 347 -5.05 9.41 -23.60
C SER A 347 -5.53 10.72 -22.96
N ASN A 348 -6.25 10.67 -21.84
CA ASN A 348 -6.88 11.83 -21.20
C ASN A 348 -6.26 12.22 -19.84
N ILE A 349 -5.05 11.74 -19.54
CA ILE A 349 -4.23 12.14 -18.38
C ILE A 349 -2.73 12.21 -18.77
N PRO A 350 -1.89 12.94 -18.02
CA PRO A 350 -0.46 13.07 -18.34
C PRO A 350 0.31 11.75 -18.36
N ALA A 351 1.09 11.52 -19.43
CA ALA A 351 1.73 10.24 -19.76
C ALA A 351 2.65 9.65 -18.68
N ASN A 352 3.23 10.48 -17.82
CA ASN A 352 4.19 10.07 -16.80
C ASN A 352 3.56 9.76 -15.44
N TRP A 353 2.23 9.84 -15.31
CA TRP A 353 1.54 9.55 -14.06
C TRP A 353 1.57 8.06 -13.75
N VAL A 354 1.85 7.73 -12.49
CA VAL A 354 1.62 6.39 -11.96
C VAL A 354 0.13 6.21 -11.69
N VAL A 355 -0.45 5.14 -12.22
CA VAL A 355 -1.87 4.80 -12.04
C VAL A 355 -2.01 3.35 -11.61
N GLU A 356 -3.13 3.02 -10.96
CA GLU A 356 -3.48 1.63 -10.69
C GLU A 356 -4.52 1.16 -11.71
N MET A 357 -4.14 0.20 -12.55
CA MET A 357 -4.97 -0.25 -13.65
C MET A 357 -4.78 -1.72 -13.98
N THR A 358 -5.74 -2.29 -14.72
CA THR A 358 -5.62 -3.61 -15.32
C THR A 358 -4.46 -3.67 -16.30
N CYS A 359 -3.54 -4.63 -16.10
CA CYS A 359 -2.36 -4.87 -16.91
C CYS A 359 -2.19 -6.37 -17.19
N LYS A 360 -1.41 -6.72 -18.21
CA LYS A 360 -0.85 -8.06 -18.42
C LYS A 360 0.60 -8.09 -17.95
N LEU A 361 0.99 -9.14 -17.23
CA LEU A 361 2.36 -9.30 -16.74
C LEU A 361 3.01 -10.55 -17.31
N GLY A 362 4.26 -10.40 -17.73
CA GLY A 362 5.11 -11.49 -18.19
C GLY A 362 6.59 -11.12 -18.06
N ARG A 363 7.48 -11.85 -18.74
CA ARG A 363 8.93 -11.72 -18.56
C ARG A 363 9.47 -10.32 -18.87
N ASN A 364 8.81 -9.62 -19.78
CA ASN A 364 9.18 -8.26 -20.20
C ASN A 364 8.63 -7.17 -19.27
N GLY A 365 7.96 -7.52 -18.17
CA GLY A 365 7.37 -6.59 -17.22
C GLY A 365 5.88 -6.42 -17.40
N VAL A 366 5.42 -5.17 -17.27
CA VAL A 366 4.00 -4.80 -17.22
C VAL A 366 3.56 -4.19 -18.54
N THR A 367 2.46 -4.68 -19.11
CA THR A 367 1.81 -4.10 -20.28
C THR A 367 0.40 -3.63 -19.91
N PRO A 368 0.07 -2.33 -20.01
CA PRO A 368 -1.28 -1.84 -19.80
C PRO A 368 -2.31 -2.58 -20.65
N HIS A 369 -3.48 -2.91 -20.10
CA HIS A 369 -4.50 -3.65 -20.85
C HIS A 369 -5.19 -2.73 -21.87
N GLU A 370 -5.38 -3.23 -23.11
CA GLU A 370 -5.99 -2.51 -24.24
C GLU A 370 -7.43 -1.99 -24.03
N ARG A 371 -8.15 -2.47 -23.00
CA ARG A 371 -9.53 -2.03 -22.68
C ARG A 371 -9.55 -0.75 -21.84
N VAL A 372 -8.42 -0.37 -21.28
CA VAL A 372 -8.28 0.81 -20.42
C VAL A 372 -7.40 1.81 -21.16
N THR A 373 -7.96 2.54 -22.12
CA THR A 373 -7.25 3.57 -22.92
C THR A 373 -7.65 5.00 -22.53
N GLN A 374 -8.73 5.14 -21.75
CA GLN A 374 -9.22 6.39 -21.21
C GLN A 374 -9.86 6.14 -19.85
N PHE A 375 -9.66 7.07 -18.92
CA PHE A 375 -10.40 7.11 -17.66
C PHE A 375 -11.76 7.76 -17.87
N ASP A 376 -12.76 7.36 -17.09
CA ASP A 376 -14.11 7.94 -17.18
C ASP A 376 -14.11 9.38 -16.67
N GLU A 377 -14.61 10.31 -17.49
CA GLU A 377 -14.58 11.75 -17.21
C GLU A 377 -15.32 12.13 -15.93
N LYS A 378 -16.33 11.34 -15.51
CA LYS A 378 -17.12 11.60 -14.30
C LYS A 378 -16.29 11.60 -13.02
N VAL A 379 -15.14 10.94 -13.01
CA VAL A 379 -14.28 10.79 -11.82
C VAL A 379 -12.92 11.47 -11.98
N LEU A 380 -12.64 12.09 -13.13
CA LEU A 380 -11.35 12.72 -13.41
C LEU A 380 -11.02 13.84 -12.43
N GLY A 381 -11.99 14.69 -12.06
CA GLY A 381 -11.73 15.79 -11.13
C GLY A 381 -11.10 15.31 -9.82
N LEU A 382 -11.65 14.23 -9.23
CA LEU A 382 -11.11 13.64 -8.01
C LEU A 382 -9.74 12.98 -8.24
N ILE A 383 -9.56 12.29 -9.37
CA ILE A 383 -8.27 11.66 -9.73
C ILE A 383 -7.17 12.72 -9.85
N TYR A 384 -7.43 13.84 -10.51
CA TYR A 384 -6.47 14.95 -10.61
C TYR A 384 -6.13 15.51 -9.24
N SER A 385 -7.13 15.78 -8.38
CA SER A 385 -6.86 16.29 -7.02
C SER A 385 -5.94 15.37 -6.21
N ILE A 386 -6.18 14.05 -6.24
CA ILE A 386 -5.32 13.11 -5.50
C ILE A 386 -3.96 12.94 -6.16
N LYS A 387 -3.88 12.93 -7.49
CA LYS A 387 -2.60 12.79 -8.18
C LYS A 387 -1.71 14.01 -7.91
N GLU A 388 -2.23 15.22 -8.00
CA GLU A 388 -1.46 16.44 -7.69
C GLU A 388 -1.02 16.45 -6.22
N PHE A 389 -1.87 15.99 -5.30
CA PHE A 389 -1.47 15.72 -3.92
C PHE A 389 -0.31 14.73 -3.81
N GLU A 390 -0.36 13.57 -4.48
CA GLU A 390 0.71 12.56 -4.45
C GLU A 390 2.03 13.11 -5.02
N ILE A 391 1.96 13.91 -6.10
CA ILE A 391 3.12 14.55 -6.71
C ILE A 391 3.74 15.56 -5.74
N ALA A 392 2.95 16.49 -5.19
CA ALA A 392 3.43 17.47 -4.22
C ALA A 392 3.98 16.79 -2.95
N ALA A 393 3.31 15.74 -2.46
CA ALA A 393 3.77 14.94 -1.33
C ALA A 393 5.14 14.29 -1.61
N SER A 394 5.34 13.76 -2.82
CA SER A 394 6.64 13.20 -3.22
C SER A 394 7.73 14.26 -3.25
N GLN A 395 7.41 15.48 -3.71
CA GLN A 395 8.34 16.60 -3.74
C GLN A 395 8.72 17.06 -2.33
N ALA A 396 7.73 17.16 -1.43
CA ALA A 396 7.96 17.47 -0.02
C ALA A 396 8.83 16.40 0.67
N ALA A 397 8.58 15.11 0.39
CA ALA A 397 9.37 14.01 0.95
C ALA A 397 10.87 14.08 0.56
N VAL A 398 11.16 14.52 -0.67
CA VAL A 398 12.53 14.65 -1.18
C VAL A 398 13.19 15.94 -0.70
N SER A 399 12.49 17.08 -0.81
CA SER A 399 13.05 18.39 -0.49
C SER A 399 13.20 18.65 1.01
N GLY A 400 12.29 18.10 1.83
CA GLY A 400 12.20 18.47 3.25
C GLY A 400 11.73 19.91 3.48
N ASP A 401 11.17 20.55 2.45
CA ASP A 401 10.72 21.94 2.49
C ASP A 401 9.34 22.07 3.14
N PHE A 402 9.17 23.07 4.00
CA PHE A 402 7.93 23.26 4.75
C PHE A 402 6.80 23.79 3.86
N ASN A 403 7.08 24.65 2.89
CA ASN A 403 6.06 25.19 2.00
C ASN A 403 5.57 24.13 1.00
N GLU A 404 6.46 23.25 0.51
CA GLU A 404 6.06 22.09 -0.29
C GLU A 404 5.16 21.14 0.51
N LEU A 405 5.45 20.95 1.80
CA LEU A 405 4.57 20.20 2.70
C LEU A 405 3.19 20.85 2.83
N LEU A 406 3.14 22.18 3.04
CA LEU A 406 1.88 22.91 3.12
C LEU A 406 1.09 22.85 1.81
N LEU A 407 1.76 22.94 0.66
CA LEU A 407 1.15 22.79 -0.65
C LEU A 407 0.52 21.40 -0.77
N ALA A 408 1.25 20.33 -0.46
CA ALA A 408 0.72 18.98 -0.49
C ALA A 408 -0.51 18.83 0.43
N MET A 409 -0.46 19.36 1.65
CA MET A 409 -1.62 19.30 2.55
C MET A 409 -2.84 20.02 1.99
N ASN A 410 -2.68 21.21 1.40
CA ASN A 410 -3.78 21.99 0.85
C ASN A 410 -4.33 21.47 -0.49
N LEU A 411 -3.55 20.71 -1.25
CA LEU A 411 -4.03 20.00 -2.44
C LEU A 411 -4.86 18.77 -2.10
N ASN A 412 -4.73 18.24 -0.87
CA ASN A 412 -5.50 17.08 -0.45
C ASN A 412 -6.97 17.46 -0.22
N PRO A 413 -7.95 16.84 -0.90
CA PRO A 413 -9.36 17.19 -0.78
C PRO A 413 -9.97 16.83 0.58
N LEU A 414 -9.22 16.19 1.49
CA LEU A 414 -9.63 15.89 2.86
C LEU A 414 -9.12 16.93 3.87
N VAL A 415 -8.42 17.98 3.42
CA VAL A 415 -7.98 19.12 4.23
C VAL A 415 -8.71 20.36 3.72
N HIS A 416 -9.33 21.11 4.63
CA HIS A 416 -10.29 22.17 4.29
C HIS A 416 -9.92 23.55 4.85
N SER A 417 -8.74 23.67 5.46
CA SER A 417 -8.24 24.89 6.09
C SER A 417 -6.72 24.92 5.98
N ASP A 418 -6.18 26.01 5.45
CA ASP A 418 -4.74 26.23 5.32
C ASP A 418 -4.07 26.51 6.67
N ASN A 419 -4.80 27.12 7.60
CA ASN A 419 -4.40 27.29 8.99
C ASN A 419 -4.29 25.93 9.70
N ASP A 420 -5.32 25.08 9.60
CA ASP A 420 -5.27 23.75 10.21
C ASP A 420 -4.19 22.88 9.56
N ALA A 421 -3.99 23.03 8.25
CA ALA A 421 -2.91 22.36 7.54
C ALA A 421 -1.54 22.72 8.14
N ARG A 422 -1.30 24.01 8.39
CA ARG A 422 -0.07 24.50 9.01
C ARG A 422 0.11 23.94 10.42
N ASP A 423 -0.92 23.98 11.25
CA ASP A 423 -0.84 23.55 12.64
C ASP A 423 -0.64 22.03 12.75
N MET A 424 -1.39 21.25 11.97
CA MET A 424 -1.19 19.80 11.86
C MET A 424 0.21 19.47 11.32
N ALA A 425 0.71 20.21 10.32
CA ALA A 425 2.06 20.00 9.78
C ALA A 425 3.13 20.17 10.87
N LYS A 426 3.06 21.27 11.64
CA LYS A 426 3.99 21.52 12.76
C LYS A 426 3.92 20.40 13.80
N ALA A 427 2.70 20.03 14.21
CA ALA A 427 2.49 18.99 15.22
C ALA A 427 3.05 17.63 14.77
N LEU A 428 2.77 17.23 13.53
CA LEU A 428 3.23 15.95 12.99
C LEU A 428 4.74 15.92 12.71
N LEU A 429 5.34 17.02 12.24
CA LEU A 429 6.80 17.12 12.09
C LEU A 429 7.52 16.86 13.41
N LEU A 430 7.07 17.52 14.48
CA LEU A 430 7.60 17.29 15.84
C LEU A 430 7.34 15.87 16.31
N ALA A 431 6.13 15.34 16.09
CA ALA A 431 5.75 14.00 16.52
C ALA A 431 6.54 12.89 15.79
N HIS A 432 7.03 13.15 14.58
CA HIS A 432 7.77 12.21 13.74
C HIS A 432 9.25 12.53 13.56
N LYS A 433 9.82 13.45 14.35
CA LYS A 433 11.17 13.99 14.14
C LYS A 433 12.29 12.98 13.88
N HIS A 434 12.24 11.82 14.53
CA HIS A 434 13.26 10.76 14.36
C HIS A 434 13.22 10.07 12.99
N TYR A 435 12.11 10.19 12.27
CA TYR A 435 11.87 9.49 11.00
C TYR A 435 11.77 10.43 9.79
N LEU A 436 12.04 11.72 9.99
CA LEU A 436 11.94 12.76 8.95
C LEU A 436 13.28 13.51 8.81
N PRO A 437 14.39 12.82 8.47
CA PRO A 437 15.71 13.43 8.41
C PRO A 437 15.79 14.61 7.42
N ASN A 438 15.04 14.54 6.31
CA ASN A 438 14.99 15.62 5.32
C ASN A 438 14.38 16.91 5.89
N PHE A 439 13.48 16.82 6.88
CA PHE A 439 12.86 17.96 7.55
C PHE A 439 13.63 18.42 8.81
N SER A 440 14.83 17.89 9.06
CA SER A 440 15.60 18.15 10.30
C SER A 440 15.80 19.65 10.60
N LYS A 441 16.01 20.48 9.57
CA LYS A 441 16.13 21.95 9.71
C LYS A 441 14.83 22.59 10.20
N VAL A 442 13.71 22.22 9.57
CA VAL A 442 12.37 22.72 9.92
C VAL A 442 12.01 22.28 11.34
N ILE A 443 12.24 21.00 11.67
CA ILE A 443 11.99 20.46 12.99
C ILE A 443 12.79 21.21 14.06
N LYS A 444 14.09 21.44 13.83
CA LYS A 444 14.93 22.20 14.76
C LYS A 444 14.39 23.60 15.00
N TYR A 445 13.98 24.31 13.93
CA TYR A 445 13.35 25.61 14.05
C TYR A 445 12.07 25.56 14.89
N LEU A 446 11.20 24.56 14.68
CA LEU A 446 9.96 24.41 15.45
C LEU A 446 10.20 24.08 16.94
N GLU A 447 11.24 23.30 17.25
CA GLU A 447 11.65 23.01 18.63
C GLU A 447 12.17 24.27 19.34
N GLU A 448 12.90 25.13 18.61
CA GLU A 448 13.38 26.42 19.10
C GLU A 448 12.22 27.43 19.28
N GLU A 449 11.30 27.53 18.31
CA GLU A 449 10.08 28.37 18.39
C GLU A 449 9.22 28.00 19.60
N GLY A 450 8.97 26.70 19.82
CA GLY A 450 8.20 26.21 20.96
C GLY A 450 8.89 26.41 22.32
N SER A 451 10.22 26.44 22.33
CA SER A 451 11.03 26.78 23.51
C SER A 451 11.10 28.30 23.75
N ALA A 452 10.93 29.09 22.69
CA ALA A 452 10.99 30.55 22.66
C ALA A 452 9.65 31.24 22.95
N ASN A 453 8.80 30.67 23.82
CA ASN A 453 7.77 31.45 24.53
C ASN A 453 8.40 32.41 25.60
N LYS A 454 9.55 33.01 25.24
CA LYS A 454 10.12 34.27 25.72
C LYS A 454 10.39 35.15 24.48
N PRO A 455 10.06 36.44 24.52
CA PRO A 455 9.62 37.20 23.34
C PRO A 455 10.75 37.55 22.37
N HIS A 456 10.33 37.68 21.10
CA HIS A 456 10.98 38.26 19.92
C HIS A 456 12.04 37.43 19.18
N LEU A 457 11.80 37.17 17.88
CA LEU A 457 12.27 38.06 16.80
C LEU A 457 11.72 37.66 15.42
N ASN A 458 11.43 38.70 14.64
CA ASN A 458 10.99 38.65 13.26
C ASN A 458 12.05 38.09 12.32
N GLY A 459 11.59 37.42 11.25
CA GLY A 459 12.20 37.51 9.93
C GLY A 459 13.26 36.45 9.60
N ILE A 460 12.81 35.25 9.25
CA ILE A 460 13.50 34.40 8.28
C ILE A 460 12.42 33.83 7.35
N ALA A 461 12.65 33.94 6.04
CA ALA A 461 11.75 33.40 5.03
C ALA A 461 11.61 31.87 5.23
N VAL A 462 10.37 31.47 5.53
CA VAL A 462 9.86 30.10 5.60
C VAL A 462 9.60 29.60 4.20
#